data_AF-A0A1H4XCA8-F1
#
_entry.id   AF-A0A1H4XCA8-F1
#
_cell.length_a   1.000
_cell.length_b   1.000
_cell.length_c   1.000
_cell.angle_alpha   90.00
_cell.angle_beta   90.00
_cell.angle_gamma   90.00
#
_symmetry.space_group_name_H-M   'P 1'
#
loop_
_entity.id
_entity.type
_entity.pdbx_description
1 polymer ?
#
loop_
_entity_poly.entity_id
_entity_poly.type
_entity_poly.pdbx_seq_one_letter_code
_entity_poly.pdbx_strand_id
1 'polypeptide(L)'
;MACRVLNVSRSGYYEWRDRPPSTREAENTVLLKHIEQIHADSRGTYGSPRVHAELMLGLGMPVNLKRVERLMREAGIQGLYRRRRHHTTVRDPAGQPSADLVNRQFTVDAPDRLWITDIERHEALLNREEVQDLLRSAVAAVG
;
A
#
# COMPACT_ATOMS: atom_id res chain seq x y z
N MET A 1 19.44 -3.96 44.24
CA MET A 1 20.66 -4.71 43.87
C MET A 1 21.07 -4.48 42.41
N ALA A 2 20.14 -4.28 41.46
CA ALA A 2 20.44 -4.11 40.03
C ALA A 2 21.36 -2.92 39.64
N CYS A 3 21.16 -1.71 40.19
CA CYS A 3 21.97 -0.53 39.80
C CYS A 3 23.47 -0.67 40.12
N ARG A 4 23.80 -1.44 41.17
CA ARG A 4 25.19 -1.66 41.61
C ARG A 4 25.92 -2.70 40.74
N VAL A 5 25.17 -3.63 40.15
CA VAL A 5 25.68 -4.65 39.21
C VAL A 5 25.88 -4.05 37.81
N LEU A 6 25.02 -3.11 37.39
CA LEU A 6 25.07 -2.44 36.09
C LEU A 6 25.88 -1.13 36.10
N ASN A 7 26.50 -0.77 37.23
CA ASN A 7 27.27 0.46 37.45
C ASN A 7 26.52 1.76 37.04
N VAL A 8 25.19 1.80 37.26
CA VAL A 8 24.35 2.98 36.97
C VAL A 8 24.01 3.67 38.28
N SER A 9 23.99 5.01 38.29
CA SER A 9 23.56 5.77 39.47
C SER A 9 22.10 5.48 39.80
N ARG A 10 21.77 5.40 41.11
CA ARG A 10 20.37 5.22 41.55
C ARG A 10 19.46 6.34 41.06
N SER A 11 19.96 7.57 41.07
CA SER A 11 19.22 8.75 40.56
C SER A 11 18.94 8.63 39.07
N GLY A 12 19.93 8.27 38.26
CA GLY A 12 19.76 8.10 36.81
C GLY A 12 18.80 6.96 36.44
N TYR A 13 18.77 5.88 37.24
CA TYR A 13 17.79 4.80 37.06
C TYR A 13 16.34 5.27 37.30
N TYR A 14 16.09 6.03 38.37
CA TYR A 14 14.75 6.52 38.67
C TYR A 14 14.33 7.67 37.75
N GLU A 15 15.26 8.55 37.38
CA GLU A 15 15.02 9.61 36.41
C GLU A 15 14.67 9.05 35.03
N TRP A 16 15.31 7.96 34.60
CA TRP A 16 14.94 7.25 33.38
C TRP A 16 13.56 6.57 33.51
N ARG A 17 13.29 5.91 34.64
CA ARG A 17 12.04 5.18 34.89
C ARG A 17 10.82 6.12 34.91
N ASP A 18 10.99 7.29 35.52
CA ASP A 18 9.90 8.24 35.75
C ASP A 18 9.87 9.33 34.66
N ARG A 19 10.67 9.19 33.59
CA ARG A 19 10.76 10.17 32.51
C ARG A 19 9.44 10.22 31.74
N PRO A 20 8.79 11.39 31.61
CA PRO A 20 7.62 11.52 30.76
C PRO A 20 8.00 11.28 29.30
N PRO A 21 7.03 10.83 28.47
CA PRO A 21 7.29 10.56 27.06
C PRO A 21 7.82 11.81 26.37
N SER A 22 8.88 11.62 25.58
CA SER A 22 9.46 12.68 24.79
C SER A 22 8.46 13.16 23.72
N THR A 23 8.63 14.40 23.24
CA THR A 23 7.83 14.92 22.11
C THR A 23 7.79 13.95 20.94
N ARG A 24 8.93 13.28 20.67
CA ARG A 24 9.05 12.29 19.59
C ARG A 24 8.23 11.02 19.85
N GLU A 25 8.11 10.59 21.10
CA GLU A 25 7.25 9.46 21.47
C GLU A 25 5.77 9.82 21.37
N ALA A 26 5.40 11.04 21.76
CA ALA A 26 4.04 11.54 21.57
C ALA A 26 3.69 11.59 20.07
N GLU A 27 4.56 12.16 19.23
CA GLU A 27 4.39 12.15 17.78
C GLU A 27 4.31 10.73 17.20
N ASN A 28 5.16 9.81 17.67
CA ASN A 28 5.13 8.42 17.22
C ASN A 28 3.81 7.75 17.59
N THR A 29 3.25 8.06 18.76
CA THR A 29 1.96 7.53 19.21
C THR A 29 0.83 8.03 18.32
N VAL A 30 0.83 9.32 17.94
CA VAL A 30 -0.14 9.88 17.00
C VAL A 30 0.02 9.25 15.62
N LEU A 31 1.25 9.16 15.11
CA LEU A 31 1.53 8.56 13.81
C LEU A 31 1.12 7.08 13.78
N LEU A 32 1.34 6.33 14.86
CA LEU A 32 0.96 4.93 14.95
C LEU A 32 -0.56 4.75 14.82
N LYS A 33 -1.37 5.63 15.44
CA LYS A 33 -2.83 5.59 15.28
C LYS A 33 -3.28 5.74 13.83
N HIS A 34 -2.63 6.63 13.07
CA HIS A 34 -2.92 6.77 11.63
C HIS A 34 -2.52 5.52 10.85
N ILE A 35 -1.37 4.92 11.16
CA ILE A 35 -0.92 3.66 10.55
C ILE A 35 -1.93 2.53 10.83
N GLU A 36 -2.38 2.39 12.08
CA GLU A 36 -3.39 1.40 12.49
C GLU A 36 -4.70 1.59 11.72
N GLN A 37 -5.19 2.82 11.63
CA GLN A 37 -6.41 3.15 10.90
C GLN A 37 -6.29 2.79 9.42
N ILE A 38 -5.23 3.24 8.74
CA ILE A 38 -5.00 2.94 7.32
C ILE A 38 -4.91 1.41 7.10
N HIS A 39 -4.22 0.70 7.99
CA HIS A 39 -4.10 -0.74 7.90
C HIS A 39 -5.46 -1.43 8.08
N ALA A 40 -6.27 -1.01 9.05
CA ALA A 40 -7.62 -1.51 9.27
C ALA A 40 -8.54 -1.23 8.08
N ASP A 41 -8.50 -0.03 7.52
CA ASP A 41 -9.30 0.37 6.34
C ASP A 41 -8.93 -0.48 5.11
N SER A 42 -7.65 -0.88 5.00
CA SER A 42 -7.17 -1.82 3.98
C SER A 42 -7.53 -3.29 4.25
N ARG A 43 -8.25 -3.58 5.35
CA ARG A 43 -8.53 -4.93 5.87
C ARG A 43 -7.27 -5.75 6.11
N GLY A 44 -6.22 -5.10 6.60
CA GLY A 44 -4.92 -5.72 6.89
C GLY A 44 -4.06 -6.01 5.65
N THR A 45 -4.45 -5.53 4.47
CA THR A 45 -3.73 -5.84 3.23
C THR A 45 -2.47 -5.00 3.06
N TYR A 46 -2.47 -3.76 3.57
CA TYR A 46 -1.40 -2.81 3.29
C TYR A 46 -0.19 -3.01 4.21
N GLY A 47 1.00 -3.15 3.60
CA GLY A 47 2.30 -3.10 4.26
C GLY A 47 2.89 -1.69 4.25
N SER A 48 4.10 -1.54 4.79
CA SER A 48 4.75 -0.22 4.97
C SER A 48 4.80 0.67 3.72
N PRO A 49 5.02 0.18 2.48
CA PRO A 49 5.07 1.07 1.33
C PRO A 49 3.71 1.69 1.01
N ARG A 50 2.62 0.92 1.17
CA ARG A 50 1.26 1.39 0.89
C ARG A 50 0.73 2.27 2.01
N VAL A 51 1.01 1.93 3.26
CA VAL A 51 0.67 2.79 4.39
C VAL A 51 1.41 4.13 4.28
N HIS A 52 2.69 4.12 3.88
CA HIS A 52 3.47 5.34 3.63
C HIS A 52 2.88 6.20 2.52
N ALA A 53 2.45 5.60 1.40
CA ALA A 53 1.80 6.32 0.32
C ALA A 53 0.49 6.99 0.78
N GLU A 54 -0.36 6.29 1.54
CA GLU A 54 -1.60 6.86 2.10
C GLU A 54 -1.32 8.00 3.08
N LEU A 55 -0.28 7.89 3.89
CA LEU A 55 0.14 8.97 4.79
C LEU A 55 0.59 10.22 4.02
N MET A 56 1.40 10.06 2.97
CA MET A 56 1.91 11.21 2.19
C MET A 56 0.88 11.80 1.23
N LEU A 57 0.20 10.97 0.44
CA LEU A 57 -0.68 11.40 -0.65
C LEU A 57 -2.13 11.54 -0.20
N GLY A 58 -2.61 10.63 0.64
CA GLY A 58 -3.99 10.64 1.12
C GLY A 58 -4.20 11.66 2.26
N LEU A 59 -3.27 11.68 3.22
CA LEU A 59 -3.38 12.54 4.41
C LEU A 59 -2.45 13.75 4.40
N GLY A 60 -1.60 13.91 3.38
CA GLY A 60 -0.69 15.05 3.28
C GLY A 60 0.37 15.12 4.39
N MET A 61 0.66 14.01 5.07
CA MET A 61 1.61 13.93 6.17
C MET A 61 2.99 13.46 5.67
N PRO A 62 3.98 14.36 5.54
CA PRO A 62 5.32 13.99 5.09
C PRO A 62 6.04 13.20 6.19
N VAL A 63 6.21 11.90 5.96
CA VAL A 63 6.92 11.01 6.88
C VAL A 63 7.90 10.12 6.14
N ASN A 64 9.02 9.78 6.78
CA ASN A 64 10.01 8.88 6.20
C ASN A 64 9.52 7.42 6.28
N LEU A 65 9.65 6.68 5.17
CA LEU A 65 9.28 5.26 5.10
C LEU A 65 9.94 4.41 6.19
N LYS A 66 11.20 4.67 6.56
CA LYS A 66 11.90 3.95 7.64
C LYS A 66 11.25 4.17 9.01
N ARG A 67 10.66 5.35 9.24
CA ARG A 67 9.89 5.62 10.47
C ARG A 67 8.62 4.77 10.50
N VAL A 68 7.91 4.68 9.37
CA VAL A 68 6.69 3.85 9.22
C VAL A 68 7.02 2.36 9.39
N GLU A 69 8.04 1.86 8.69
CA GLU A 69 8.52 0.47 8.82
C GLU A 69 8.82 0.09 10.27
N ARG A 70 9.56 0.96 10.97
CA ARG A 70 9.92 0.75 12.37
C ARG A 70 8.68 0.69 13.27
N LEU A 71 7.76 1.65 13.14
CA LEU A 71 6.55 1.71 13.97
C LEU A 71 5.61 0.52 13.70
N MET A 72 5.44 0.13 12.43
CA MET A 72 4.65 -1.07 12.09
C MET A 72 5.25 -2.32 12.72
N ARG A 73 6.57 -2.48 12.66
CA ARG A 73 7.26 -3.62 13.27
C ARG A 73 7.12 -3.63 14.79
N GLU A 74 7.28 -2.48 15.44
CA GLU A 74 7.10 -2.34 16.90
C GLU A 74 5.67 -2.67 17.34
N ALA A 75 4.67 -2.34 16.52
CA ALA A 75 3.25 -2.63 16.78
C ALA A 75 2.79 -4.01 16.28
N GLY A 76 3.67 -4.83 15.68
CA GLY A 76 3.29 -6.14 15.13
C GLY A 76 2.38 -6.06 13.90
N ILE A 77 2.30 -4.91 13.25
CA ILE A 77 1.49 -4.69 12.06
C ILE A 77 2.27 -5.14 10.83
N GLN A 78 1.68 -6.04 10.04
CA GLN A 78 2.27 -6.53 8.82
C GLN A 78 1.23 -6.59 7.70
N GLY A 79 1.58 -6.06 6.53
CA GLY A 79 0.74 -6.18 5.35
C GLY A 79 0.63 -7.62 4.85
N LEU A 80 -0.51 -7.97 4.28
CA LEU A 80 -0.72 -9.26 3.64
C LEU A 80 0.24 -9.43 2.44
N TYR A 81 1.22 -10.32 2.58
CA TYR A 81 2.06 -10.75 1.47
C TYR A 81 1.32 -11.81 0.64
N ARG A 82 1.06 -11.51 -0.64
CA ARG A 82 0.51 -12.51 -1.56
C ARG A 82 1.57 -13.59 -1.80
N ARG A 83 1.35 -14.80 -1.28
CA ARG A 83 2.12 -16.00 -1.62
C ARG A 83 2.24 -16.10 -3.15
N ARG A 84 3.43 -16.48 -3.66
CA ARG A 84 3.75 -16.64 -5.10
C ARG A 84 2.52 -17.07 -5.92
N ARG A 85 2.29 -16.40 -7.05
CA ARG A 85 1.21 -16.71 -8.01
C ARG A 85 1.13 -18.23 -8.21
N HIS A 86 0.06 -18.85 -7.73
CA HIS A 86 -0.34 -20.14 -8.27
C HIS A 86 -0.78 -19.88 -9.71
N HIS A 87 -0.14 -20.52 -10.67
CA HIS A 87 -0.54 -20.44 -12.06
C HIS A 87 -1.81 -21.27 -12.20
N THR A 88 -2.97 -20.65 -12.00
CA THR A 88 -4.26 -21.35 -12.08
C THR A 88 -4.52 -21.87 -13.50
N THR A 89 -3.95 -21.20 -14.51
CA THR A 89 -4.21 -21.48 -15.93
C THR A 89 -2.97 -22.01 -16.62
N VAL A 90 -2.65 -23.30 -16.50
CA VAL A 90 -1.65 -23.90 -17.40
C VAL A 90 -2.23 -23.88 -18.81
N ARG A 91 -1.53 -23.23 -19.76
CA ARG A 91 -1.93 -23.26 -21.18
C ARG A 91 -1.91 -24.71 -21.63
N ASP A 92 -3.06 -25.24 -22.02
CA ASP A 92 -3.13 -26.52 -22.70
C ASP A 92 -2.40 -26.38 -24.06
N PRO A 93 -1.28 -27.09 -24.28
CA PRO A 93 -0.57 -27.06 -25.56
C PRO A 93 -1.41 -27.57 -26.73
N ALA A 94 -2.40 -28.42 -26.44
CA ALA A 94 -3.37 -28.93 -27.41
C ALA A 94 -4.66 -28.08 -27.47
N GLY A 95 -4.79 -27.08 -26.60
CA GLY A 95 -5.95 -26.19 -26.56
C GLY A 95 -5.97 -25.28 -27.79
N GLN A 96 -7.04 -25.38 -28.58
CA GLN A 96 -7.27 -24.45 -29.69
C GLN A 96 -7.37 -23.02 -29.12
N PRO A 97 -6.58 -22.05 -29.63
CA PRO A 97 -6.77 -20.65 -29.27
C PRO A 97 -8.20 -20.21 -29.59
N SER A 98 -8.75 -19.29 -28.80
CA SER A 98 -9.98 -18.59 -29.19
C SER A 98 -9.79 -17.97 -30.56
N ALA A 99 -10.79 -18.11 -31.43
CA ALA A 99 -10.75 -17.52 -32.76
C ALA A 99 -10.57 -16.00 -32.65
N ASP A 100 -9.63 -15.45 -33.43
CA ASP A 100 -9.48 -14.01 -33.59
C ASP A 100 -10.61 -13.51 -34.49
N LEU A 101 -11.72 -13.10 -33.87
CA LEU A 101 -12.93 -12.66 -34.58
C LEU A 101 -12.71 -11.40 -35.43
N VAL A 102 -11.64 -10.65 -35.16
CA VAL A 102 -11.30 -9.40 -35.84
C VAL A 102 -10.18 -9.57 -36.84
N ASN A 103 -9.51 -10.73 -36.90
CA ASN A 103 -8.35 -10.98 -37.76
C ASN A 103 -7.29 -9.87 -37.66
N ARG A 104 -7.08 -9.30 -36.47
CA ARG A 104 -6.21 -8.13 -36.22
C ARG A 104 -6.54 -6.88 -37.02
N GLN A 105 -7.78 -6.76 -37.53
CA GLN A 105 -8.29 -5.58 -38.20
C GLN A 105 -8.94 -4.65 -37.17
N PHE A 106 -8.21 -3.59 -36.79
CA PHE A 106 -8.67 -2.63 -35.78
C PHE A 106 -9.22 -1.33 -36.37
N THR A 107 -9.10 -1.14 -37.68
CA THR A 107 -9.67 0.01 -38.40
C THR A 107 -11.13 -0.29 -38.76
N VAL A 108 -12.04 0.59 -38.35
CA VAL A 108 -13.48 0.50 -38.64
C VAL A 108 -14.01 1.82 -39.19
N ASP A 109 -15.02 1.73 -40.06
CA ASP A 109 -15.51 2.86 -40.85
C ASP A 109 -16.52 3.75 -40.10
N ALA A 110 -16.94 3.34 -38.90
CA ALA A 110 -17.90 4.04 -38.06
C ALA A 110 -17.71 3.69 -36.57
N PRO A 111 -18.14 4.58 -35.64
CA PRO A 111 -18.22 4.29 -34.21
C PRO A 111 -19.06 3.05 -33.89
N ASP A 112 -18.90 2.50 -32.68
CA ASP A 112 -19.63 1.33 -32.16
C ASP A 112 -19.48 0.01 -32.94
N ARG A 113 -18.53 -0.08 -33.88
CA ARG A 113 -18.29 -1.30 -34.68
C ARG A 113 -17.27 -2.26 -34.07
N LEU A 114 -16.35 -1.76 -33.26
CA LEU A 114 -15.33 -2.55 -32.58
C LEU A 114 -14.99 -1.88 -31.25
N TRP A 115 -15.08 -2.66 -30.17
CA TRP A 115 -14.80 -2.19 -28.82
C TRP A 115 -13.54 -2.89 -28.33
N ILE A 116 -12.49 -2.11 -28.06
CA ILE A 116 -11.20 -2.62 -27.58
C ILE A 116 -10.93 -1.99 -26.22
N THR A 117 -10.53 -2.81 -25.27
CA THR A 117 -10.08 -2.36 -23.95
C THR A 117 -8.73 -2.97 -23.66
N ASP A 118 -7.73 -2.15 -23.34
CA ASP A 118 -6.50 -2.64 -22.74
C ASP A 118 -6.44 -2.26 -21.27
N ILE A 119 -5.77 -3.09 -20.48
CA ILE A 119 -5.52 -2.82 -19.05
C ILE A 119 -4.02 -2.68 -18.90
N GLU A 120 -3.54 -1.44 -19.01
CA GLU A 120 -2.16 -1.13 -18.67
C GLU A 120 -1.95 -1.25 -17.17
N ARG A 121 -0.94 -2.03 -16.78
CA ARG A 121 -0.52 -2.10 -15.39
C ARG A 121 0.21 -0.80 -15.04
N HIS A 122 -0.48 0.10 -14.37
CA HIS A 122 0.18 1.18 -13.64
C HIS A 122 0.84 0.63 -12.36
N GLU A 123 2.12 0.91 -12.18
CA GLU A 123 2.81 0.69 -10.89
C GLU A 123 2.26 1.72 -9.90
N ALA A 124 1.33 1.24 -9.06
CA ALA A 124 0.49 2.00 -8.16
C ALA A 124 1.18 3.19 -7.43
N LEU A 125 0.64 4.39 -7.64
CA LEU A 125 0.65 5.52 -6.70
C LEU A 125 -0.63 6.38 -6.80
N LEU A 126 -1.73 5.83 -7.34
CA LEU A 126 -2.97 6.60 -7.53
C LEU A 126 -3.97 6.27 -6.43
N ASN A 127 -4.53 7.32 -5.82
CA ASN A 127 -5.56 7.23 -4.81
C ASN A 127 -6.89 6.78 -5.46
N ARG A 128 -7.84 6.30 -4.64
CA ARG A 128 -9.11 5.73 -5.11
C ARG A 128 -9.92 6.70 -5.98
N GLU A 129 -9.87 7.99 -5.68
CA GLU A 129 -10.56 9.04 -6.44
C GLU A 129 -9.92 9.25 -7.82
N GLU A 130 -8.60 9.29 -7.90
CA GLU A 130 -7.87 9.42 -9.17
C GLU A 130 -8.10 8.21 -10.08
N VAL A 131 -8.20 7.00 -9.50
CA VAL A 131 -8.59 5.80 -10.26
C VAL A 131 -10.02 5.92 -10.79
N GLN A 132 -10.96 6.48 -10.02
CA GLN A 132 -12.33 6.68 -10.48
C GLN A 132 -12.42 7.74 -11.59
N ASP A 133 -11.65 8.82 -11.50
CA ASP A 133 -11.62 9.86 -12.53
C ASP A 133 -10.93 9.39 -13.81
N LEU A 134 -9.87 8.57 -13.71
CA LEU A 134 -9.27 7.90 -14.87
C LEU A 134 -10.24 6.92 -15.53
N LEU A 135 -11.02 6.17 -14.74
CA LEU A 135 -12.05 5.28 -15.28
C LEU A 135 -13.18 6.07 -15.96
N ARG A 136 -13.55 7.24 -15.44
CA ARG A 136 -14.55 8.12 -16.07
C ARG A 136 -14.05 8.76 -17.35
N SER A 137 -12.79 9.21 -17.38
CA SER A 137 -12.20 9.84 -18.58
C SER A 137 -11.92 8.83 -19.69
N ALA A 138 -11.50 7.61 -19.34
CA ALA A 138 -11.30 6.53 -20.30
C ALA A 138 -12.61 6.12 -21.01
N VAL A 139 -13.75 6.13 -20.29
CA VAL A 139 -15.07 5.88 -20.88
C VAL A 139 -15.50 7.01 -21.83
N ALA A 140 -15.02 8.24 -21.64
CA ALA A 140 -15.37 9.39 -22.48
C ALA A 140 -14.57 9.49 -23.79
N ALA A 141 -13.44 8.78 -23.92
CA ALA A 141 -12.60 8.79 -25.11
C ALA A 141 -13.00 7.76 -26.19
N VAL A 142 -14.12 7.06 -26.01
CA VAL A 142 -14.66 6.03 -26.92
C VAL A 142 -15.84 6.56 -27.75
N GLY A 143 -16.13 7.87 -27.70
CA GLY A 143 -17.17 8.52 -28.51
C GLY A 143 -16.75 8.90 -29.92
#